data_AF-A0A399ZQZ7-F1
#
_entry.id   AF-A0A399ZQZ7-F1
#
_cell.length_a   1.000
_cell.length_b   1.000
_cell.length_c   1.000
_cell.angle_alpha   90.00
_cell.angle_beta   90.00
_cell.angle_gamma   90.00
#
_symmetry.space_group_name_H-M   'P 1'
#
loop_
_entity.id
_entity.type
_entity.pdbx_description
1 polymer ?
#
loop_
_entity_poly.entity_id
_entity_poly.type
_entity_poly.pdbx_seq_one_letter_code
_entity_poly.pdbx_strand_id
1 'polypeptide(L)'
;MKSVSRTLLALGWLLIVVAPYYLLHRPFDAANVLGVASTLGDIAVVFLLLTLAAALGRRVLRAFSFETPLEALTIQIGVGYALLALIVFGLGMVGWIQPFVFWILVVGALGLLHRQVLDIARQARAIQLPRGARVERALAIFILINLGIAFVFALTPPTGWDGLQYHLILPKLALEQGRFATPPDNLSLNNPALVEMLFLAAMGLKSDTAAQLIHWTFLVLTVGAVLMFAARYFTWRIGWLAAAFLVAVPSILLVSTYAYNDAALMLYVTVALFWTLRAIETQRARDFVLAGILAGGALGGKYTALFAPLALGALVLFQNKMPTRRAFTQAFLLGVAALLTGGVWYVRNYFFVGNPIYPFVFGGLYWDAWRTAWYSRFGTSATRRALNLSCAPCGFSSRSCLGFGCSASRNPNCYGRRACSFPPFRFWRFFRQRAWNGWRKFRCRVFRRSALPRSSLRWR
;
A
#
# COMPACT_ATOMS: atom_id res chain seq x y z
N MET A 1 27.95 -41.20 -4.24
CA MET A 1 28.16 -41.68 -2.86
C MET A 1 29.15 -40.82 -2.04
N LYS A 2 30.33 -40.45 -2.57
CA LYS A 2 31.33 -39.65 -1.81
C LYS A 2 30.88 -38.22 -1.40
N SER A 3 30.01 -37.55 -2.15
CA SER A 3 29.52 -36.20 -1.79
C SER A 3 28.52 -36.22 -0.62
N VAL A 4 27.60 -37.19 -0.62
CA VAL A 4 26.60 -37.38 0.44
C VAL A 4 27.26 -37.64 1.79
N SER A 5 28.35 -38.42 1.81
CA SER A 5 29.13 -38.69 3.02
C SER A 5 29.76 -37.43 3.63
N ARG A 6 30.28 -36.51 2.80
CA ARG A 6 30.87 -35.25 3.27
C ARG A 6 29.81 -34.29 3.83
N THR A 7 28.64 -34.23 3.19
CA THR A 7 27.52 -33.42 3.70
C THR A 7 27.01 -33.95 5.04
N LEU A 8 26.89 -35.27 5.21
CA LEU A 8 26.47 -35.88 6.46
C LEU A 8 27.50 -35.67 7.59
N LEU A 9 28.80 -35.75 7.29
CA LEU A 9 29.87 -35.44 8.23
C LEU A 9 29.85 -33.96 8.66
N ALA A 10 29.66 -33.05 7.70
CA ALA A 10 29.55 -31.62 8.00
C ALA A 10 28.32 -31.28 8.86
N LEU A 11 27.16 -31.89 8.55
CA LEU A 11 25.94 -31.74 9.35
C LEU A 11 26.10 -32.36 10.75
N GLY A 12 26.71 -33.53 10.86
CA GLY A 12 27.00 -34.18 12.14
C GLY A 12 27.95 -33.35 13.00
N TRP A 13 28.99 -32.77 12.40
CA TRP A 13 29.91 -31.85 13.10
C TRP A 13 29.20 -30.57 13.58
N LEU A 14 28.37 -29.95 12.72
CA LEU A 14 27.53 -28.82 13.11
C LEU A 14 26.63 -29.16 14.29
N LEU A 15 26.02 -30.36 14.29
CA LEU A 15 25.15 -30.82 15.37
C LEU A 15 25.94 -31.04 16.68
N ILE A 16 27.17 -31.59 16.60
CA ILE A 16 28.06 -31.77 17.75
C ILE A 16 28.54 -30.43 18.33
N VAL A 17 28.78 -29.42 17.51
CA VAL A 17 29.19 -28.09 17.97
C VAL A 17 28.02 -27.32 18.58
N VAL A 18 26.81 -27.48 18.03
CA VAL A 18 25.63 -26.70 18.41
C VAL A 18 24.82 -27.36 19.53
N ALA A 19 24.81 -28.69 19.65
CA ALA A 19 24.04 -29.40 20.68
C ALA A 19 24.50 -29.07 22.13
N PRO A 20 25.80 -28.96 22.46
CA PRO A 20 26.24 -28.58 23.81
C PRO A 20 25.78 -27.18 24.20
N TYR A 21 25.73 -26.24 23.25
CA TYR A 21 25.19 -24.90 23.49
C TYR A 21 23.74 -24.97 23.98
N TYR A 22 22.89 -25.74 23.29
CA TYR A 22 21.49 -25.90 23.67
C TYR A 22 21.26 -26.81 24.89
N LEU A 23 22.14 -27.78 25.15
CA LEU A 23 22.08 -28.59 26.39
C LEU A 23 22.45 -27.77 27.63
N LEU A 24 23.42 -26.85 27.50
CA LEU A 24 23.87 -25.99 28.61
C LEU A 24 22.97 -24.78 28.84
N HIS A 25 22.40 -24.18 27.79
CA HIS A 25 21.63 -22.94 27.90
C HIS A 25 20.12 -23.12 28.04
N ARG A 26 19.61 -24.36 28.22
CA ARG A 26 18.17 -24.72 28.28
C ARG A 26 17.29 -23.76 27.46
N PRO A 27 17.38 -23.77 26.12
CA PRO A 27 16.79 -22.77 25.20
C PRO A 27 15.26 -22.78 25.15
N PHE A 28 14.62 -23.63 25.94
CA PHE A 28 13.19 -23.78 26.06
C PHE A 28 12.83 -23.66 27.53
N ASP A 29 12.78 -22.43 28.00
CA ASP A 29 12.17 -22.10 29.28
C ASP A 29 10.70 -21.69 29.09
N ALA A 30 10.01 -21.44 30.21
CA ALA A 30 8.63 -20.96 30.16
C ALA A 30 8.50 -19.61 29.42
N ALA A 31 9.54 -18.77 29.42
CA ALA A 31 9.54 -17.48 28.73
C ALA A 31 9.58 -17.67 27.21
N ASN A 32 10.32 -18.65 26.68
CA ASN A 32 10.31 -19.01 25.26
C ASN A 32 8.92 -19.49 24.83
N VAL A 33 8.28 -20.35 25.63
CA VAL A 33 6.91 -20.84 25.35
C VAL A 33 5.91 -19.69 25.34
N LEU A 34 5.98 -18.79 26.33
CA LEU A 34 5.14 -17.59 26.39
C LEU A 34 5.40 -16.65 25.21
N GLY A 35 6.67 -16.49 24.79
CA GLY A 35 7.04 -15.72 23.61
C GLY A 35 6.40 -16.26 22.35
N VAL A 36 6.54 -17.57 22.10
CA VAL A 36 5.91 -18.24 20.94
C VAL A 36 4.38 -18.13 20.99
N ALA A 37 3.77 -18.36 22.16
CA ALA A 37 2.34 -18.22 22.34
C ALA A 37 1.87 -16.77 22.09
N SER A 38 2.66 -15.78 22.50
CA SER A 38 2.37 -14.38 22.21
C SER A 38 2.40 -14.12 20.71
N THR A 39 3.46 -14.51 20.01
CA THR A 39 3.59 -14.36 18.55
C THR A 39 2.44 -15.03 17.80
N LEU A 40 2.03 -16.24 18.22
CA LEU A 40 0.86 -16.93 17.66
C LEU A 40 -0.44 -16.14 17.87
N GLY A 41 -0.58 -15.48 19.02
CA GLY A 41 -1.69 -14.57 19.28
C GLY A 41 -1.70 -13.36 18.33
N ASP A 42 -0.52 -12.83 17.95
CA ASP A 42 -0.42 -11.68 17.04
C ASP A 42 -0.88 -12.10 15.64
N ILE A 43 -0.40 -13.25 15.18
CA ILE A 43 -0.83 -13.86 13.93
C ILE A 43 -2.35 -14.11 13.93
N ALA A 44 -2.91 -14.63 15.03
CA ALA A 44 -4.34 -14.88 15.15
C ALA A 44 -5.16 -13.58 15.06
N VAL A 45 -4.76 -12.52 15.77
CA VAL A 45 -5.43 -11.21 15.71
C VAL A 45 -5.38 -10.61 14.32
N VAL A 46 -4.22 -10.65 13.65
CA VAL A 46 -4.11 -10.16 12.27
C VAL A 46 -4.99 -10.97 11.32
N PHE A 47 -5.03 -12.29 11.48
CA PHE A 47 -5.89 -13.14 10.67
C PHE A 47 -7.39 -12.83 10.90
N LEU A 48 -7.81 -12.55 12.13
CA LEU A 48 -9.17 -12.12 12.46
C LEU A 48 -9.51 -10.79 11.80
N LEU A 49 -8.64 -9.78 11.91
CA LEU A 49 -8.83 -8.47 11.28
C LEU A 49 -8.85 -8.56 9.75
N LEU A 50 -7.96 -9.36 9.14
CA LEU A 50 -7.93 -9.61 7.70
C LEU A 50 -9.23 -10.28 7.22
N THR A 51 -9.72 -11.27 7.98
CA THR A 51 -10.98 -11.97 7.69
C THR A 51 -12.18 -11.04 7.81
N LEU A 52 -12.21 -10.21 8.86
CA LEU A 52 -13.27 -9.22 9.05
C LEU A 52 -13.26 -8.18 7.93
N ALA A 53 -12.09 -7.68 7.54
CA ALA A 53 -11.95 -6.78 6.40
C ALA A 53 -12.46 -7.44 5.11
N ALA A 54 -12.05 -8.67 4.81
CA ALA A 54 -12.54 -9.42 3.65
C ALA A 54 -14.08 -9.54 3.65
N ALA A 55 -14.67 -9.89 4.79
CA ALA A 55 -16.12 -10.05 4.95
C ALA A 55 -16.89 -8.73 4.78
N LEU A 56 -16.39 -7.63 5.36
CA LEU A 56 -16.94 -6.28 5.19
C LEU A 56 -16.87 -5.83 3.73
N GLY A 57 -15.71 -6.01 3.09
CA GLY A 57 -15.52 -5.69 1.68
C GLY A 57 -16.46 -6.47 0.79
N ARG A 58 -16.62 -7.78 1.02
CA ARG A 58 -17.59 -8.61 0.29
C ARG A 58 -19.03 -8.12 0.46
N ARG A 59 -19.42 -7.76 1.69
CA ARG A 59 -20.78 -7.28 1.99
C ARG A 59 -21.10 -6.02 1.19
N VAL A 60 -20.17 -5.07 1.13
CA VAL A 60 -20.33 -3.79 0.43
C VAL A 60 -20.20 -3.95 -1.09
N LEU A 61 -19.29 -4.82 -1.55
CA LEU A 61 -19.02 -5.03 -2.98
C LEU A 61 -19.90 -6.11 -3.63
N ARG A 62 -21.01 -6.52 -2.99
CA ARG A 62 -21.93 -7.56 -3.51
C ARG A 62 -22.49 -7.30 -4.92
N ALA A 63 -22.53 -6.03 -5.33
CA ALA A 63 -23.02 -5.62 -6.65
C ALA A 63 -21.92 -5.58 -7.74
N PHE A 64 -20.67 -5.82 -7.36
CA PHE A 64 -19.53 -5.86 -8.27
C PHE A 64 -19.23 -7.30 -8.68
N SER A 65 -18.85 -7.46 -9.96
CA SER A 65 -18.35 -8.71 -10.48
C SER A 65 -16.82 -8.68 -10.57
N PHE A 66 -16.19 -9.81 -10.31
CA PHE A 66 -14.74 -9.99 -10.38
C PHE A 66 -14.44 -11.14 -11.31
N GLU A 67 -13.32 -11.09 -12.04
CA GLU A 67 -12.98 -12.12 -13.01
C GLU A 67 -12.35 -13.33 -12.34
N THR A 68 -11.59 -13.10 -11.27
CA THR A 68 -10.91 -14.16 -10.53
C THR A 68 -11.16 -14.06 -9.02
N PRO A 69 -11.07 -15.17 -8.27
CA PRO A 69 -11.15 -15.14 -6.81
C PRO A 69 -10.04 -14.29 -6.17
N LEU A 70 -8.83 -14.28 -6.77
CA LEU A 70 -7.71 -13.45 -6.32
C LEU A 70 -8.04 -11.96 -6.43
N GLU A 71 -8.60 -11.54 -7.57
CA GLU A 71 -9.07 -10.17 -7.76
C GLU A 71 -10.15 -9.81 -6.73
N ALA A 72 -11.15 -10.68 -6.57
CA ALA A 72 -12.23 -10.45 -5.61
C ALA A 72 -11.68 -10.23 -4.20
N LEU A 73 -10.82 -11.12 -3.71
CA LEU A 73 -10.26 -11.05 -2.36
C LEU A 73 -9.38 -9.82 -2.17
N THR A 74 -8.51 -9.50 -3.14
CA THR A 74 -7.60 -8.34 -3.05
C THR A 74 -8.39 -7.04 -2.91
N ILE A 75 -9.41 -6.84 -3.75
CA ILE A 75 -10.23 -5.62 -3.73
C ILE A 75 -11.16 -5.60 -2.50
N GLN A 76 -11.75 -6.74 -2.12
CA GLN A 76 -12.60 -6.83 -0.94
C GLN A 76 -11.81 -6.55 0.34
N ILE A 77 -10.62 -7.12 0.51
CA ILE A 77 -9.78 -6.85 1.68
C ILE A 77 -9.36 -5.37 1.70
N GLY A 78 -8.93 -4.81 0.56
CA GLY A 78 -8.54 -3.39 0.48
C GLY A 78 -9.69 -2.43 0.86
N VAL A 79 -10.89 -2.62 0.31
CA VAL A 79 -12.08 -1.83 0.69
C VAL A 79 -12.48 -2.09 2.14
N GLY A 80 -12.40 -3.35 2.58
CA GLY A 80 -12.66 -3.77 3.94
C GLY A 80 -11.76 -3.10 4.98
N TYR A 81 -10.48 -2.99 4.69
CA TYR A 81 -9.52 -2.27 5.53
C TYR A 81 -9.84 -0.79 5.61
N ALA A 82 -10.16 -0.13 4.48
CA ALA A 82 -10.59 1.26 4.52
C ALA A 82 -11.86 1.46 5.37
N LEU A 83 -12.85 0.56 5.24
CA LEU A 83 -14.07 0.60 6.05
C LEU A 83 -13.80 0.36 7.53
N LEU A 84 -13.00 -0.65 7.86
CA LEU A 84 -12.61 -0.96 9.23
C LEU A 84 -11.87 0.22 9.87
N ALA A 85 -10.96 0.85 9.14
CA ALA A 85 -10.25 2.05 9.59
C ALA A 85 -11.23 3.20 9.90
N LEU A 86 -12.21 3.45 9.04
CA LEU A 86 -13.23 4.49 9.27
C LEU A 86 -14.15 4.17 10.46
N ILE A 87 -14.47 2.89 10.69
CA ILE A 87 -15.24 2.46 11.87
C ILE A 87 -14.42 2.72 13.14
N VAL A 88 -13.16 2.30 13.17
CA VAL A 88 -12.26 2.52 14.32
C VAL A 88 -12.05 4.02 14.56
N PHE A 89 -11.95 4.81 13.50
CA PHE A 89 -11.92 6.27 13.60
C PHE A 89 -13.18 6.81 14.30
N GLY A 90 -14.38 6.36 13.88
CA GLY A 90 -15.64 6.72 14.51
C GLY A 90 -15.71 6.36 15.99
N LEU A 91 -15.25 5.16 16.36
CA LEU A 91 -15.16 4.72 17.77
C LEU A 91 -14.30 5.66 18.61
N GLY A 92 -13.16 6.10 18.05
CA GLY A 92 -12.29 7.05 18.73
C GLY A 92 -12.89 8.44 18.91
N MET A 93 -13.77 8.88 17.99
CA MET A 93 -14.47 10.15 18.12
C MET A 93 -15.53 10.13 19.22
N VAL A 94 -16.19 8.98 19.44
CA VAL A 94 -17.18 8.82 20.53
C VAL A 94 -16.58 8.35 21.86
N GLY A 95 -15.27 8.08 21.89
CA GLY A 95 -14.55 7.69 23.10
C GLY A 95 -14.75 6.24 23.54
N TRP A 96 -14.90 5.32 22.57
CA TRP A 96 -15.06 3.89 22.80
C TRP A 96 -13.81 3.07 22.41
N ILE A 97 -12.61 3.67 22.55
CA ILE A 97 -11.37 2.94 22.32
C ILE A 97 -11.02 2.19 23.61
N GLN A 98 -11.43 0.93 23.70
CA GLN A 98 -11.08 0.05 24.81
C GLN A 98 -10.84 -1.38 24.27
N PRO A 99 -9.88 -2.14 24.82
CA PRO A 99 -9.60 -3.50 24.37
C PRO A 99 -10.83 -4.41 24.31
N PHE A 100 -11.67 -4.37 25.35
CA PHE A 100 -12.88 -5.20 25.40
C PHE A 100 -13.91 -4.81 24.33
N VAL A 101 -14.03 -3.52 23.99
CA VAL A 101 -14.92 -3.03 22.92
C VAL A 101 -14.46 -3.58 21.58
N PHE A 102 -13.15 -3.57 21.30
CA PHE A 102 -12.63 -4.17 20.07
C PHE A 102 -12.96 -5.67 19.98
N TRP A 103 -12.79 -6.43 21.05
CA TRP A 103 -13.15 -7.85 21.05
C TRP A 103 -14.64 -8.08 20.81
N ILE A 104 -15.52 -7.34 21.50
CA ILE A 104 -16.98 -7.44 21.30
C ILE A 104 -17.35 -7.12 19.85
N LEU A 105 -16.79 -6.04 19.27
CA LEU A 105 -17.08 -5.63 17.91
C LEU A 105 -16.54 -6.63 16.88
N VAL A 106 -15.33 -7.14 17.05
CA VAL A 106 -14.74 -8.12 16.13
C VAL A 106 -15.51 -9.43 16.18
N VAL A 107 -15.75 -9.99 17.37
CA VAL A 107 -16.48 -11.27 17.52
C VAL A 107 -17.93 -11.11 17.07
N GLY A 108 -18.60 -10.03 17.49
CA GLY A 108 -19.97 -9.72 17.08
C GLY A 108 -20.10 -9.53 15.56
N ALA A 109 -19.16 -8.82 14.93
CA ALA A 109 -19.15 -8.62 13.49
C ALA A 109 -18.85 -9.92 12.72
N LEU A 110 -17.94 -10.76 13.21
CA LEU A 110 -17.68 -12.09 12.63
C LEU A 110 -18.90 -13.01 12.74
N GLY A 111 -19.63 -12.96 13.85
CA GLY A 111 -20.90 -13.67 14.01
C GLY A 111 -21.98 -13.16 13.04
N LEU A 112 -22.15 -11.84 12.94
CA LEU A 112 -23.10 -11.21 12.02
C LEU A 112 -22.76 -11.49 10.54
N LEU A 113 -21.46 -11.52 10.21
CA LEU A 113 -20.95 -11.72 8.86
C LEU A 113 -20.54 -13.17 8.57
N HIS A 114 -20.98 -14.14 9.38
CA HIS A 114 -20.55 -15.55 9.25
C HIS A 114 -20.73 -16.12 7.83
N ARG A 115 -21.80 -15.74 7.13
CA ARG A 115 -22.04 -16.16 5.74
C ARG A 115 -20.96 -15.62 4.80
N GLN A 116 -20.60 -14.34 4.95
CA GLN A 116 -19.54 -13.72 4.18
C GLN A 116 -18.20 -14.37 4.52
N VAL A 117 -17.91 -14.65 5.79
CA VAL A 117 -16.69 -15.35 6.23
C VAL A 117 -16.57 -16.72 5.56
N LEU A 118 -17.63 -17.54 5.59
CA LEU A 118 -17.66 -18.85 4.94
C LEU A 118 -17.40 -18.74 3.45
N ASP A 119 -18.00 -17.74 2.79
CA ASP A 119 -17.79 -17.57 1.36
C ASP A 119 -16.41 -17.01 1.01
N ILE A 120 -15.79 -16.20 1.87
CA ILE A 120 -14.40 -15.75 1.73
C ILE A 120 -13.47 -16.95 1.82
N ALA A 121 -13.70 -17.86 2.78
CA ALA A 121 -12.94 -19.10 2.88
C ALA A 121 -13.07 -19.97 1.61
N ARG A 122 -14.29 -20.06 1.04
CA ARG A 122 -14.51 -20.74 -0.26
C ARG A 122 -13.75 -20.05 -1.40
N GLN A 123 -13.79 -18.72 -1.47
CA GLN A 123 -13.06 -17.96 -2.48
C GLN A 123 -11.55 -18.14 -2.38
N ALA A 124 -11.00 -18.12 -1.16
CA ALA A 124 -9.57 -18.34 -0.92
C ALA A 124 -9.13 -19.72 -1.39
N ARG A 125 -9.93 -20.76 -1.11
CA ARG A 125 -9.68 -22.13 -1.59
C ARG A 125 -9.84 -22.27 -3.11
N ALA A 126 -10.67 -21.43 -3.73
CA ALA A 126 -10.91 -21.43 -5.17
C ALA A 126 -9.84 -20.65 -5.96
N ILE A 127 -8.87 -19.99 -5.30
CA ILE A 127 -7.76 -19.34 -5.99
C ILE A 127 -6.96 -20.39 -6.75
N GLN A 128 -7.03 -20.33 -8.07
CA GLN A 128 -6.21 -21.15 -8.95
C GLN A 128 -5.16 -20.26 -9.60
N LEU A 129 -3.93 -20.35 -9.12
CA LEU A 129 -2.79 -19.76 -9.81
C LEU A 129 -2.32 -20.76 -10.88
N PRO A 130 -2.03 -20.29 -12.11
CA PRO A 130 -1.60 -21.20 -13.16
C PRO A 130 -0.31 -21.91 -12.76
N ARG A 131 -0.34 -23.23 -12.87
CA ARG A 131 0.84 -24.08 -12.72
C ARG A 131 1.74 -23.85 -13.93
N GLY A 132 2.63 -22.87 -13.81
CA GLY A 132 3.56 -22.55 -14.89
C GLY A 132 4.67 -23.59 -15.04
N ALA A 133 5.52 -23.34 -16.03
CA ALA A 133 6.73 -24.10 -16.28
C ALA A 133 7.72 -23.97 -15.10
N ARG A 134 8.88 -24.61 -15.23
CA ARG A 134 9.92 -24.60 -14.19
C ARG A 134 10.29 -23.19 -13.72
N VAL A 135 10.23 -22.21 -14.62
CA VAL A 135 10.56 -20.80 -14.32
C VAL A 135 9.51 -20.15 -13.43
N GLU A 136 8.23 -20.26 -13.74
CA GLU A 136 7.15 -19.70 -12.92
C GLU A 136 7.12 -20.33 -11.52
N ARG A 137 7.41 -21.62 -11.40
CA ARG A 137 7.56 -22.28 -10.09
C ARG A 137 8.72 -21.71 -9.29
N ALA A 138 9.88 -21.50 -9.93
CA ALA A 138 11.03 -20.87 -9.28
C ALA A 138 10.72 -19.43 -8.83
N LEU A 139 10.01 -18.65 -9.65
CA LEU A 139 9.56 -17.30 -9.30
C LEU A 139 8.56 -17.32 -8.14
N ALA A 140 7.60 -18.25 -8.13
CA ALA A 140 6.66 -18.40 -7.03
C ALA A 140 7.35 -18.75 -5.71
N ILE A 141 8.32 -19.69 -5.74
CA ILE A 141 9.14 -20.04 -4.57
C ILE A 141 9.95 -18.82 -4.10
N PHE A 142 10.57 -18.09 -5.02
CA PHE A 142 11.31 -16.87 -4.71
C PHE A 142 10.41 -15.82 -4.02
N ILE A 143 9.21 -15.61 -4.54
CA ILE A 143 8.22 -14.70 -3.92
C ILE A 143 7.85 -15.16 -2.52
N LEU A 144 7.53 -16.45 -2.36
CA LEU A 144 7.17 -17.02 -1.06
C LEU A 144 8.29 -16.91 -0.03
N ILE A 145 9.54 -17.15 -0.43
CA ILE A 145 10.71 -17.00 0.45
C ILE A 145 10.85 -15.54 0.89
N ASN A 146 10.78 -14.57 -0.03
CA ASN A 146 10.92 -13.15 0.33
C ASN A 146 9.77 -12.65 1.20
N LEU A 147 8.53 -13.06 0.91
CA LEU A 147 7.38 -12.77 1.76
C LEU A 147 7.52 -13.43 3.14
N GLY A 148 8.04 -14.66 3.21
CA GLY A 148 8.30 -15.38 4.45
C GLY A 148 9.41 -14.74 5.29
N ILE A 149 10.49 -14.27 4.67
CA ILE A 149 11.53 -13.49 5.35
C ILE A 149 10.91 -12.21 5.91
N ALA A 150 10.20 -11.44 5.08
CA ALA A 150 9.53 -10.21 5.52
C ALA A 150 8.51 -10.47 6.64
N PHE A 151 7.82 -11.62 6.62
CA PHE A 151 6.91 -12.04 7.68
C PHE A 151 7.65 -12.28 8.99
N VAL A 152 8.78 -13.01 8.98
CA VAL A 152 9.59 -13.24 10.18
C VAL A 152 10.09 -11.92 10.77
N PHE A 153 10.56 -11.00 9.93
CA PHE A 153 10.93 -9.65 10.38
C PHE A 153 9.73 -8.86 10.91
N ALA A 154 8.55 -8.99 10.30
CA ALA A 154 7.35 -8.32 10.78
C ALA A 154 6.92 -8.81 12.18
N LEU A 155 7.32 -10.01 12.60
CA LEU A 155 7.06 -10.56 13.94
C LEU A 155 8.04 -10.08 15.02
N THR A 156 9.10 -9.36 14.66
CA THR A 156 10.02 -8.79 15.66
C THR A 156 9.42 -7.53 16.29
N PRO A 157 9.81 -7.16 17.52
CA PRO A 157 9.38 -5.91 18.13
C PRO A 157 9.62 -4.69 17.22
N PRO A 158 8.72 -3.69 17.22
CA PRO A 158 8.86 -2.52 16.36
C PRO A 158 10.15 -1.73 16.67
N THR A 159 10.99 -1.56 15.66
CA THR A 159 12.24 -0.78 15.74
C THR A 159 12.31 0.36 14.72
N GLY A 160 11.32 0.46 13.83
CA GLY A 160 11.26 1.47 12.79
C GLY A 160 11.08 2.88 13.35
N TRP A 161 11.93 3.80 12.93
CA TRP A 161 11.96 5.19 13.43
C TRP A 161 10.59 5.88 13.34
N ASP A 162 9.99 5.90 12.15
CA ASP A 162 8.67 6.56 11.93
C ASP A 162 7.55 5.85 12.69
N GLY A 163 7.68 4.53 12.84
CA GLY A 163 6.79 3.67 13.62
C GLY A 163 6.70 4.14 15.07
N LEU A 164 7.86 4.27 15.70
CA LEU A 164 8.01 4.70 17.08
C LEU A 164 7.82 6.21 17.29
N GLN A 165 7.99 7.02 16.25
CA GLN A 165 7.82 8.46 16.35
C GLN A 165 6.34 8.89 16.23
N TYR A 166 5.56 8.25 15.35
CA TYR A 166 4.18 8.70 15.12
C TYR A 166 3.17 7.63 14.70
N HIS A 167 3.53 6.62 13.91
CA HIS A 167 2.52 5.65 13.42
C HIS A 167 1.93 4.78 14.53
N LEU A 168 2.73 4.38 15.53
CA LEU A 168 2.28 3.62 16.71
C LEU A 168 1.93 4.53 17.90
N ILE A 169 2.47 5.76 17.92
CA ILE A 169 2.20 6.72 18.99
C ILE A 169 0.76 7.23 18.94
N LEU A 170 0.23 7.52 17.75
CA LEU A 170 -1.17 7.94 17.62
C LEU A 170 -2.14 6.87 18.18
N PRO A 171 -2.04 5.58 17.77
CA PRO A 171 -2.76 4.49 18.40
C PRO A 171 -2.58 4.38 19.91
N LYS A 172 -1.34 4.45 20.39
CA LYS A 172 -1.01 4.34 21.82
C LYS A 172 -1.73 5.40 22.65
N LEU A 173 -1.63 6.67 22.25
CA LEU A 173 -2.30 7.77 22.95
C LEU A 173 -3.82 7.60 22.94
N ALA A 174 -4.39 7.12 21.83
CA ALA A 174 -5.82 6.91 21.72
C ALA A 174 -6.32 5.76 22.62
N LEU A 175 -5.52 4.70 22.80
CA LEU A 175 -5.77 3.62 23.76
C LEU A 175 -5.69 4.10 25.21
N GLU A 176 -4.64 4.86 25.54
CA GLU A 176 -4.44 5.42 26.88
C GLU A 176 -5.58 6.36 27.30
N GLN A 177 -6.09 7.15 26.35
CA GLN A 177 -7.14 8.15 26.60
C GLN A 177 -8.56 7.62 26.38
N GLY A 178 -8.69 6.43 25.80
CA GLY A 178 -9.96 5.85 25.38
C GLY A 178 -10.68 6.58 24.24
N ARG A 179 -10.07 7.63 23.67
CA ARG A 179 -10.65 8.51 22.65
C ARG A 179 -9.55 9.21 21.85
N PHE A 180 -9.91 9.85 20.75
CA PHE A 180 -9.03 10.85 20.14
C PHE A 180 -9.11 12.16 20.92
N ALA A 181 -7.97 12.62 21.42
CA ALA A 181 -7.81 13.97 21.94
C ALA A 181 -6.90 14.79 21.04
N THR A 182 -6.78 16.08 21.36
CA THR A 182 -5.80 16.97 20.74
C THR A 182 -4.41 16.36 20.89
N PRO A 183 -3.73 16.04 19.77
CA PRO A 183 -2.44 15.38 19.84
C PRO A 183 -1.42 16.32 20.50
N PRO A 184 -0.40 15.76 21.19
CA PRO A 184 0.72 16.56 21.67
C PRO A 184 1.43 17.24 20.50
N ASP A 185 2.35 18.14 20.83
CA ASP A 185 3.12 18.91 19.85
C ASP A 185 4.11 18.03 19.03
N ASN A 186 3.56 17.26 18.11
CA ASN A 186 4.26 16.42 17.15
C ASN A 186 3.55 16.54 15.81
N LEU A 187 4.28 17.08 14.83
CA LEU A 187 3.74 17.41 13.51
C LEU A 187 3.15 16.20 12.79
N SER A 188 3.78 15.04 12.96
CA SER A 188 3.42 13.83 12.22
C SER A 188 2.14 13.15 12.72
N LEU A 189 1.66 13.45 13.93
CA LEU A 189 0.41 12.87 14.49
C LEU A 189 -0.87 13.39 13.80
N ASN A 190 -0.73 14.46 13.03
CA ASN A 190 -1.80 15.09 12.26
C ASN A 190 -1.71 14.73 10.76
N ASN A 191 -0.89 13.75 10.39
CA ASN A 191 -0.94 13.19 9.04
C ASN A 191 -2.25 12.39 8.83
N PRO A 192 -2.66 12.13 7.57
CA PRO A 192 -3.73 11.19 7.28
C PRO A 192 -3.41 9.84 7.92
N ALA A 193 -4.38 9.29 8.66
CA ALA A 193 -4.14 8.23 9.64
C ALA A 193 -4.95 6.96 9.37
N LEU A 194 -5.26 6.65 8.10
CA LEU A 194 -6.10 5.49 7.74
C LEU A 194 -5.47 4.16 8.17
N VAL A 195 -4.17 3.98 7.97
CA VAL A 195 -3.48 2.73 8.32
C VAL A 195 -3.32 2.62 9.83
N GLU A 196 -3.11 3.75 10.49
CA GLU A 196 -2.95 3.91 11.92
C GLU A 196 -4.24 3.50 12.67
N MET A 197 -5.42 3.62 12.06
CA MET A 197 -6.65 3.05 12.64
C MET A 197 -6.64 1.53 12.66
N LEU A 198 -6.01 0.88 11.67
CA LEU A 198 -5.83 -0.57 11.69
C LEU A 198 -4.78 -0.97 12.73
N PHE A 199 -3.75 -0.15 12.92
CA PHE A 199 -2.78 -0.32 14.00
C PHE A 199 -3.43 -0.16 15.36
N LEU A 200 -4.31 0.82 15.53
CA LEU A 200 -5.12 1.00 16.74
C LEU A 200 -5.99 -0.22 17.03
N ALA A 201 -6.65 -0.80 16.03
CA ALA A 201 -7.40 -2.03 16.21
C ALA A 201 -6.50 -3.20 16.62
N ALA A 202 -5.35 -3.38 15.97
CA ALA A 202 -4.42 -4.47 16.28
C ALA A 202 -3.79 -4.34 17.68
N MET A 203 -3.37 -3.14 18.05
CA MET A 203 -2.83 -2.82 19.38
C MET A 203 -3.88 -2.94 20.47
N GLY A 204 -5.11 -2.49 20.20
CA GLY A 204 -6.22 -2.63 21.13
C GLY A 204 -6.65 -4.08 21.36
N LEU A 205 -6.49 -4.95 20.36
CA LEU A 205 -6.75 -6.38 20.50
C LEU A 205 -5.58 -7.12 21.17
N LYS A 206 -4.34 -6.71 20.92
CA LYS A 206 -3.16 -7.41 21.43
C LYS A 206 -1.88 -6.59 21.56
N SER A 207 -1.25 -6.19 20.46
CA SER A 207 0.12 -5.64 20.49
C SER A 207 0.47 -4.75 19.30
N ASP A 208 1.60 -4.04 19.41
CA ASP A 208 2.23 -3.27 18.34
C ASP A 208 2.91 -4.15 17.28
N THR A 209 3.38 -5.35 17.64
CA THR A 209 3.81 -6.38 16.68
C THR A 209 2.65 -6.80 15.76
N ALA A 210 1.43 -6.92 16.28
CA ALA A 210 0.25 -7.19 15.46
C ALA A 210 -0.04 -6.04 14.46
N ALA A 211 0.22 -4.78 14.85
CA ALA A 211 0.10 -3.63 13.96
C ALA A 211 1.12 -3.69 12.81
N GLN A 212 2.37 -4.01 13.10
CA GLN A 212 3.41 -4.23 12.09
C GLN A 212 3.03 -5.37 11.13
N LEU A 213 2.48 -6.46 11.66
CA LEU A 213 2.05 -7.60 10.85
C LEU A 213 0.83 -7.25 9.97
N ILE A 214 -0.09 -6.39 10.42
CA ILE A 214 -1.15 -5.80 9.57
C ILE A 214 -0.52 -5.07 8.39
N HIS A 215 0.51 -4.23 8.61
CA HIS A 215 1.19 -3.52 7.52
C HIS A 215 1.79 -4.49 6.50
N TRP A 216 2.45 -5.56 6.95
CA TRP A 216 2.99 -6.60 6.08
C TRP A 216 1.92 -7.25 5.19
N THR A 217 0.67 -7.39 5.65
CA THR A 217 -0.41 -7.94 4.80
C THR A 217 -0.66 -7.09 3.54
N PHE A 218 -0.40 -5.78 3.57
CA PHE A 218 -0.53 -4.94 2.37
C PHE A 218 0.50 -5.28 1.29
N LEU A 219 1.70 -5.75 1.65
CA LEU A 219 2.67 -6.25 0.68
C LEU A 219 2.15 -7.52 -0.01
N VAL A 220 1.57 -8.44 0.75
CA VAL A 220 0.97 -9.67 0.20
C VAL A 220 -0.19 -9.33 -0.75
N LEU A 221 -1.06 -8.40 -0.35
CA LEU A 221 -2.15 -7.92 -1.19
C LEU A 221 -1.63 -7.21 -2.45
N THR A 222 -0.51 -6.47 -2.35
CA THR A 222 0.10 -5.81 -3.51
C THR A 222 0.65 -6.83 -4.49
N VAL A 223 1.30 -7.90 -4.02
CA VAL A 223 1.71 -9.02 -4.87
C VAL A 223 0.49 -9.62 -5.58
N GLY A 224 -0.61 -9.83 -4.86
CA GLY A 224 -1.89 -10.24 -5.44
C GLY A 224 -2.40 -9.28 -6.52
N ALA A 225 -2.38 -7.97 -6.24
CA ALA A 225 -2.77 -6.89 -7.15
C ALA A 225 -1.93 -6.87 -8.43
N VAL A 226 -0.61 -7.04 -8.33
CA VAL A 226 0.30 -7.10 -9.47
C VAL A 226 0.02 -8.34 -10.33
N LEU A 227 -0.21 -9.49 -9.70
CA LEU A 227 -0.54 -10.73 -10.42
C LEU A 227 -1.86 -10.60 -11.18
N MET A 228 -2.92 -10.09 -10.56
CA MET A 228 -4.22 -9.88 -11.25
C MET A 228 -4.13 -8.82 -12.34
N PHE A 229 -3.36 -7.74 -12.13
CA PHE A 229 -3.14 -6.71 -13.15
C PHE A 229 -2.50 -7.34 -14.39
N ALA A 230 -1.43 -8.11 -14.20
CA ALA A 230 -0.72 -8.74 -15.28
C ALA A 230 -1.52 -9.87 -15.94
N ALA A 231 -2.31 -10.62 -15.18
CA ALA A 231 -3.19 -11.65 -15.72
C ALA A 231 -4.26 -11.07 -16.66
N ARG A 232 -4.80 -9.89 -16.34
CA ARG A 232 -5.82 -9.21 -17.16
C ARG A 232 -5.23 -8.56 -18.42
N TYR A 233 -4.14 -7.80 -18.26
CA TYR A 233 -3.61 -6.93 -19.31
C TYR A 233 -2.44 -7.51 -20.09
N PHE A 234 -1.84 -8.59 -19.58
CA PHE A 234 -0.64 -9.20 -20.14
C PHE A 234 -0.74 -10.74 -20.10
N THR A 235 0.19 -11.39 -19.42
CA THR A 235 0.21 -12.84 -19.21
C THR A 235 0.61 -13.16 -17.78
N TRP A 236 0.24 -14.35 -17.30
CA TRP A 236 0.65 -14.82 -15.98
C TRP A 236 2.17 -14.88 -15.78
N ARG A 237 2.93 -15.21 -16.83
CA ARG A 237 4.40 -15.20 -16.78
C ARG A 237 4.96 -13.81 -16.50
N ILE A 238 4.38 -12.78 -17.12
CA ILE A 238 4.73 -11.38 -16.83
C ILE A 238 4.32 -11.01 -15.40
N GLY A 239 3.17 -11.51 -14.92
CA GLY A 239 2.74 -11.31 -13.53
C GLY A 239 3.73 -11.87 -12.53
N TRP A 240 4.17 -13.12 -12.71
CA TRP A 240 5.18 -13.74 -11.86
C TRP A 240 6.50 -12.97 -11.85
N LEU A 241 6.96 -12.53 -13.03
CA LEU A 241 8.18 -11.72 -13.13
C LEU A 241 8.03 -10.36 -12.44
N ALA A 242 6.91 -9.66 -12.64
CA ALA A 242 6.65 -8.36 -12.03
C ALA A 242 6.54 -8.48 -10.50
N ALA A 243 5.84 -9.49 -9.99
CA ALA A 243 5.75 -9.77 -8.57
C ALA A 243 7.11 -10.15 -7.97
N ALA A 244 7.92 -10.96 -8.68
CA ALA A 244 9.28 -11.29 -8.25
C ALA A 244 10.19 -10.06 -8.22
N PHE A 245 10.11 -9.18 -9.21
CA PHE A 245 10.85 -7.92 -9.19
C PHE A 245 10.43 -7.03 -8.02
N LEU A 246 9.13 -6.92 -7.73
CA LEU A 246 8.63 -6.14 -6.61
C LEU A 246 9.26 -6.58 -5.28
N VAL A 247 9.22 -7.89 -4.99
CA VAL A 247 9.77 -8.44 -3.75
C VAL A 247 11.29 -8.63 -3.79
N ALA A 248 11.94 -8.48 -4.95
CA ALA A 248 13.40 -8.46 -5.04
C ALA A 248 14.01 -7.12 -4.61
N VAL A 249 13.22 -6.03 -4.57
CA VAL A 249 13.69 -4.71 -4.15
C VAL A 249 13.84 -4.69 -2.63
N PRO A 250 15.07 -4.61 -2.07
CA PRO A 250 15.29 -4.74 -0.64
C PRO A 250 14.58 -3.66 0.19
N SER A 251 14.52 -2.44 -0.33
CA SER A 251 13.84 -1.33 0.36
C SER A 251 12.32 -1.53 0.46
N ILE A 252 11.68 -2.13 -0.55
CA ILE A 252 10.24 -2.44 -0.49
C ILE A 252 9.98 -3.51 0.55
N LEU A 253 10.80 -4.58 0.58
CA LEU A 253 10.68 -5.60 1.62
C LEU A 253 10.85 -4.98 3.00
N LEU A 254 11.98 -4.30 3.25
CA LEU A 254 12.31 -3.75 4.55
C LEU A 254 11.26 -2.75 5.07
N VAL A 255 10.80 -1.82 4.22
CA VAL A 255 9.77 -0.86 4.63
C VAL A 255 8.43 -1.55 4.93
N SER A 256 8.13 -2.66 4.26
CA SER A 256 6.93 -3.46 4.53
C SER A 256 7.02 -4.27 5.83
N THR A 257 8.20 -4.39 6.45
CA THR A 257 8.36 -5.05 7.75
C THR A 257 8.27 -4.11 8.92
N TYR A 258 8.23 -2.78 8.74
CA TYR A 258 8.02 -1.84 9.84
C TYR A 258 6.55 -1.42 9.93
N ALA A 259 6.11 -0.94 11.10
CA ALA A 259 4.79 -0.33 11.30
C ALA A 259 4.68 1.06 10.65
N TYR A 260 4.87 1.11 9.33
CA TYR A 260 4.77 2.31 8.49
C TYR A 260 3.45 2.31 7.71
N ASN A 261 3.30 3.12 6.68
CA ASN A 261 2.10 3.12 5.83
C ASN A 261 2.37 2.95 4.32
N ASP A 262 3.62 2.80 3.93
CA ASP A 262 4.03 2.82 2.52
C ASP A 262 3.58 1.56 1.75
N ALA A 263 3.50 0.39 2.38
CA ALA A 263 2.99 -0.82 1.73
C ALA A 263 1.47 -0.70 1.45
N ALA A 264 0.74 -0.04 2.35
CA ALA A 264 -0.68 0.28 2.12
C ALA A 264 -0.85 1.29 0.98
N LEU A 265 -0.02 2.34 0.95
CA LEU A 265 0.00 3.30 -0.16
C LEU A 265 0.26 2.59 -1.51
N MET A 266 1.24 1.69 -1.54
CA MET A 266 1.56 0.89 -2.71
C MET A 266 0.35 0.07 -3.18
N LEU A 267 -0.31 -0.67 -2.27
CA LEU A 267 -1.53 -1.41 -2.59
C LEU A 267 -2.59 -0.49 -3.20
N TYR A 268 -3.00 0.55 -2.46
CA TYR A 268 -4.13 1.40 -2.83
C TYR A 268 -3.92 2.11 -4.16
N VAL A 269 -2.70 2.60 -4.45
CA VAL A 269 -2.38 3.19 -5.75
C VAL A 269 -2.44 2.16 -6.86
N THR A 270 -1.89 0.95 -6.65
CA THR A 270 -1.92 -0.12 -7.66
C THR A 270 -3.36 -0.56 -7.98
N VAL A 271 -4.19 -0.80 -6.96
CA VAL A 271 -5.58 -1.24 -7.18
C VAL A 271 -6.47 -0.12 -7.71
N ALA A 272 -6.24 1.15 -7.32
CA ALA A 272 -6.95 2.29 -7.89
C ALA A 272 -6.62 2.48 -9.37
N LEU A 273 -5.36 2.31 -9.78
CA LEU A 273 -4.96 2.33 -11.18
C LEU A 273 -5.61 1.18 -11.96
N PHE A 274 -5.49 -0.05 -11.46
CA PHE A 274 -6.11 -1.22 -12.08
C PHE A 274 -7.61 -0.99 -12.31
N TRP A 275 -8.31 -0.53 -11.26
CA TRP A 275 -9.75 -0.35 -11.31
C TRP A 275 -10.16 0.85 -12.18
N THR A 276 -9.34 1.90 -12.26
CA THR A 276 -9.56 3.03 -13.20
C THR A 276 -9.47 2.56 -14.65
N LEU A 277 -8.48 1.74 -14.99
CA LEU A 277 -8.35 1.17 -16.33
C LEU A 277 -9.55 0.30 -16.69
N ARG A 278 -10.00 -0.53 -15.74
CA ARG A 278 -11.22 -1.34 -15.89
C ARG A 278 -12.47 -0.46 -16.04
N ALA A 279 -12.59 0.63 -15.27
CA ALA A 279 -13.71 1.57 -15.35
C ALA A 279 -13.77 2.30 -16.69
N ILE A 280 -12.62 2.60 -17.29
CA ILE A 280 -12.54 3.17 -18.66
C ILE A 280 -13.06 2.17 -19.70
N GLU A 281 -12.85 0.87 -19.50
CA GLU A 281 -13.34 -0.19 -20.40
C GLU A 281 -14.85 -0.42 -20.26
N THR A 282 -15.34 -0.52 -19.01
CA THR A 282 -16.77 -0.78 -18.75
C THR A 282 -17.62 0.48 -18.91
N GLN A 283 -17.03 1.66 -18.75
CA GLN A 283 -17.66 2.97 -18.72
C GLN A 283 -18.80 3.11 -17.69
N ARG A 284 -18.84 2.26 -16.67
CA ARG A 284 -19.88 2.27 -15.64
C ARG A 284 -19.49 3.20 -14.50
N ALA A 285 -20.41 4.08 -14.10
CA ALA A 285 -20.16 5.08 -13.05
C ALA A 285 -19.71 4.46 -11.72
N ARG A 286 -20.32 3.33 -11.33
CA ARG A 286 -19.94 2.60 -10.10
C ARG A 286 -18.47 2.14 -10.09
N ASP A 287 -17.89 1.88 -11.26
CA ASP A 287 -16.50 1.43 -11.34
C ASP A 287 -15.55 2.62 -11.11
N PHE A 288 -15.88 3.82 -11.60
CA PHE A 288 -15.14 5.04 -11.25
C PHE A 288 -15.26 5.44 -9.79
N VAL A 289 -16.44 5.25 -9.19
CA VAL A 289 -16.64 5.46 -7.75
C VAL A 289 -15.76 4.50 -6.93
N LEU A 290 -15.71 3.22 -7.29
CA LEU A 290 -14.83 2.27 -6.61
C LEU A 290 -13.34 2.59 -6.81
N ALA A 291 -12.92 3.01 -8.01
CA ALA A 291 -11.57 3.52 -8.24
C ALA A 291 -11.25 4.73 -7.34
N GLY A 292 -12.21 5.63 -7.17
CA GLY A 292 -12.11 6.77 -6.27
C GLY A 292 -12.01 6.36 -4.80
N ILE A 293 -12.84 5.42 -4.33
CA ILE A 293 -12.76 4.85 -2.97
C ILE A 293 -11.35 4.30 -2.69
N LEU A 294 -10.80 3.52 -3.63
CA LEU A 294 -9.45 2.95 -3.53
C LEU A 294 -8.36 4.03 -3.53
N ALA A 295 -8.50 5.06 -4.40
CA ALA A 295 -7.58 6.20 -4.42
C ALA A 295 -7.66 7.04 -3.14
N GLY A 296 -8.84 7.15 -2.54
CA GLY A 296 -9.03 7.80 -1.26
C GLY A 296 -8.45 6.99 -0.09
N GLY A 297 -8.34 5.66 -0.22
CA GLY A 297 -7.55 4.83 0.68
C GLY A 297 -6.06 5.25 0.70
N ALA A 298 -5.48 5.52 -0.47
CA ALA A 298 -4.13 6.08 -0.58
C ALA A 298 -4.03 7.49 0.00
N LEU A 299 -4.99 8.37 -0.35
CA LEU A 299 -5.09 9.74 0.17
C LEU A 299 -5.19 9.77 1.71
N GLY A 300 -5.91 8.81 2.28
CA GLY A 300 -6.09 8.66 3.71
C GLY A 300 -4.87 8.12 4.45
N GLY A 301 -3.87 7.58 3.73
CA GLY A 301 -2.59 7.17 4.30
C GLY A 301 -1.52 8.27 4.24
N LYS A 302 -1.51 9.12 3.22
CA LYS A 302 -0.42 10.12 3.06
C LYS A 302 -0.87 11.32 2.24
N TYR A 303 -0.53 12.54 2.67
CA TYR A 303 -0.83 13.76 1.90
C TYR A 303 -0.24 13.74 0.49
N THR A 304 0.98 13.19 0.35
CA THR A 304 1.65 13.08 -0.96
C THR A 304 0.91 12.16 -1.93
N ALA A 305 -0.02 11.33 -1.44
CA ALA A 305 -0.86 10.50 -2.29
C ALA A 305 -1.96 11.29 -3.02
N LEU A 306 -2.13 12.60 -2.76
CA LEU A 306 -3.03 13.47 -3.53
C LEU A 306 -2.76 13.42 -5.05
N PHE A 307 -1.51 13.18 -5.44
CA PHE A 307 -1.17 13.03 -6.86
C PHE A 307 -1.81 11.80 -7.50
N ALA A 308 -2.18 10.76 -6.74
CA ALA A 308 -2.82 9.56 -7.27
C ALA A 308 -4.21 9.85 -7.85
N PRO A 309 -5.23 10.34 -7.10
CA PRO A 309 -6.53 10.65 -7.66
C PRO A 309 -6.46 11.74 -8.76
N LEU A 310 -5.53 12.69 -8.68
CA LEU A 310 -5.32 13.69 -9.73
C LEU A 310 -4.80 13.06 -11.03
N ALA A 311 -3.80 12.18 -10.95
CA ALA A 311 -3.25 11.47 -12.10
C ALA A 311 -4.29 10.51 -12.72
N LEU A 312 -5.08 9.82 -11.89
CA LEU A 312 -6.16 8.96 -12.34
C LEU A 312 -7.29 9.77 -13.00
N GLY A 313 -7.68 10.91 -12.42
CA GLY A 313 -8.63 11.83 -13.04
C GLY A 313 -8.14 12.35 -14.38
N ALA A 314 -6.87 12.75 -14.48
CA ALA A 314 -6.24 13.15 -15.74
C ALA A 314 -6.25 12.00 -16.76
N LEU A 315 -5.93 10.77 -16.34
CA LEU A 315 -6.02 9.58 -17.20
C LEU A 315 -7.44 9.38 -17.75
N VAL A 316 -8.46 9.60 -16.93
CA VAL A 316 -9.88 9.52 -17.35
C VAL A 316 -10.25 10.67 -18.31
N LEU A 317 -9.73 11.87 -18.11
CA LEU A 317 -9.99 13.02 -18.98
C LEU A 317 -9.30 12.92 -20.35
N PHE A 318 -8.06 12.44 -20.38
CA PHE A 318 -7.21 12.42 -21.59
C PHE A 318 -7.26 11.11 -22.37
N GLN A 319 -8.06 10.13 -21.95
CA GLN A 319 -8.33 8.96 -22.78
C GLN A 319 -9.31 9.30 -23.93
N ASN A 320 -9.15 8.64 -25.07
CA ASN A 320 -9.98 8.87 -26.28
C ASN A 320 -11.07 7.81 -26.48
N LYS A 321 -11.46 7.09 -25.43
CA LYS A 321 -12.46 6.00 -25.46
C LYS A 321 -13.87 6.44 -25.07
N MET A 322 -14.07 7.63 -24.49
CA MET A 322 -15.40 8.17 -24.19
C MET A 322 -15.49 9.69 -24.45
N PRO A 323 -16.70 10.24 -24.68
CA PRO A 323 -16.89 11.67 -24.92
C PRO A 323 -16.41 12.54 -23.75
N THR A 324 -15.87 13.72 -24.03
CA THR A 324 -15.28 14.64 -23.04
C THR A 324 -16.19 14.95 -21.86
N ARG A 325 -17.49 15.21 -22.11
CA ARG A 325 -18.48 15.47 -21.04
C ARG A 325 -18.63 14.27 -20.09
N ARG A 326 -18.65 13.06 -20.63
CA ARG A 326 -18.74 11.83 -19.82
C ARG A 326 -17.43 11.61 -19.06
N ALA A 327 -16.29 11.76 -19.72
CA ALA A 327 -14.97 11.67 -19.08
C ALA A 327 -14.86 12.64 -17.89
N PHE A 328 -15.29 13.89 -18.06
CA PHE A 328 -15.32 14.87 -16.98
C PHE A 328 -16.20 14.43 -15.81
N THR A 329 -17.42 13.97 -16.10
CA THR A 329 -18.34 13.47 -15.06
C THR A 329 -17.74 12.28 -14.30
N GLN A 330 -17.12 11.34 -15.01
CA GLN A 330 -16.51 10.16 -14.38
C GLN A 330 -15.26 10.50 -13.57
N ALA A 331 -14.41 11.41 -14.07
CA ALA A 331 -13.26 11.92 -13.33
C ALA A 331 -13.70 12.68 -12.06
N PHE A 332 -14.79 13.45 -12.15
CA PHE A 332 -15.39 14.13 -11.00
C PHE A 332 -15.92 13.13 -9.97
N LEU A 333 -16.66 12.10 -10.38
CA LEU A 333 -17.15 11.05 -9.47
C LEU A 333 -16.00 10.32 -8.75
N LEU A 334 -14.92 10.01 -9.48
CA LEU A 334 -13.70 9.43 -8.90
C LEU A 334 -13.10 10.36 -7.84
N GLY A 335 -12.94 11.66 -8.17
CA GLY A 335 -12.40 12.67 -7.26
C GLY A 335 -13.26 12.84 -5.99
N VAL A 336 -14.57 12.95 -6.14
CA VAL A 336 -15.51 13.05 -5.01
C VAL A 336 -15.43 11.79 -4.14
N ALA A 337 -15.45 10.61 -4.72
CA ALA A 337 -15.33 9.36 -3.96
C ALA A 337 -13.99 9.27 -3.20
N ALA A 338 -12.88 9.70 -3.81
CA ALA A 338 -11.57 9.75 -3.16
C ALA A 338 -11.54 10.76 -1.99
N LEU A 339 -12.18 11.92 -2.15
CA LEU A 339 -12.31 12.92 -1.09
C LEU A 339 -13.22 12.45 0.03
N LEU A 340 -14.31 11.73 -0.26
CA LEU A 340 -15.20 11.24 0.80
C LEU A 340 -14.53 10.17 1.67
N THR A 341 -13.70 9.31 1.09
CA THR A 341 -13.01 8.26 1.86
C THR A 341 -11.70 8.73 2.49
N GLY A 342 -10.90 9.53 1.78
CA GLY A 342 -9.63 10.06 2.28
C GLY A 342 -9.73 11.40 3.01
N GLY A 343 -10.81 12.15 2.81
CA GLY A 343 -10.99 13.54 3.30
C GLY A 343 -11.28 13.66 4.80
N VAL A 344 -11.67 12.56 5.45
CA VAL A 344 -12.05 12.55 6.88
C VAL A 344 -10.91 13.07 7.77
N TRP A 345 -9.66 12.79 7.39
CA TRP A 345 -8.48 13.25 8.14
C TRP A 345 -8.28 14.77 8.10
N TYR A 346 -8.70 15.40 7.02
CA TYR A 346 -8.61 16.84 6.84
C TYR A 346 -9.64 17.54 7.74
N VAL A 347 -10.84 16.94 7.84
CA VAL A 347 -11.88 17.36 8.78
C VAL A 347 -11.39 17.21 10.22
N ARG A 348 -10.80 16.06 10.58
CA ARG A 348 -10.17 15.83 11.89
C ARG A 348 -9.19 16.97 12.21
N ASN A 349 -8.25 17.25 11.32
CA ASN A 349 -7.20 18.24 11.60
C ASN A 349 -7.74 19.67 11.72
N TYR A 350 -8.79 20.02 10.98
CA TYR A 350 -9.47 21.29 11.16
C TYR A 350 -9.99 21.45 12.59
N PHE A 351 -10.63 20.42 13.16
CA PHE A 351 -11.16 20.49 14.53
C PHE A 351 -10.09 20.42 15.62
N PHE A 352 -9.07 19.56 15.47
CA PHE A 352 -8.07 19.35 16.52
C PHE A 352 -6.96 20.41 16.54
N VAL A 353 -6.53 20.90 15.37
CA VAL A 353 -5.38 21.80 15.26
C VAL A 353 -5.64 23.06 14.43
N GLY A 354 -6.88 23.28 13.97
CA GLY A 354 -7.27 24.48 13.23
C GLY A 354 -6.77 24.54 11.78
N ASN A 355 -6.23 23.44 11.23
CA ASN A 355 -5.69 23.40 9.88
C ASN A 355 -5.97 22.05 9.19
N PRO A 356 -6.74 22.01 8.08
CA PRO A 356 -7.11 20.76 7.42
C PRO A 356 -5.95 20.02 6.75
N ILE A 357 -4.85 20.73 6.43
CA ILE A 357 -3.63 20.19 5.83
C ILE A 357 -2.43 20.48 6.73
N TYR A 358 -2.61 20.36 8.05
CA TYR A 358 -1.56 20.65 9.01
C TYR A 358 -0.27 19.86 8.70
N PRO A 359 0.91 20.51 8.73
CA PRO A 359 1.18 21.92 9.10
C PRO A 359 1.29 22.90 7.91
N PHE A 360 0.87 22.51 6.70
CA PHE A 360 1.05 23.31 5.49
C PHE A 360 0.05 24.47 5.41
N VAL A 361 0.38 25.51 4.62
CA VAL A 361 -0.45 26.67 4.22
C VAL A 361 -1.06 27.52 5.35
N PHE A 362 -1.87 26.96 6.26
CA PHE A 362 -2.82 27.68 7.11
C PHE A 362 -2.42 27.91 8.59
N GLY A 363 -1.21 27.53 9.03
CA GLY A 363 -0.86 27.67 10.46
C GLY A 363 -1.32 26.48 11.30
N GLY A 364 -1.70 26.71 12.55
CA GLY A 364 -2.32 25.72 13.43
C GLY A 364 -1.82 25.82 14.88
N LEU A 365 -2.48 25.07 15.78
CA LEU A 365 -2.32 25.15 17.24
C LEU A 365 -0.87 25.10 17.76
N TYR A 366 0.05 24.45 17.04
CA TYR A 366 1.47 24.38 17.40
C TYR A 366 2.42 24.93 16.32
N TRP A 367 1.91 25.72 15.37
CA TRP A 367 2.73 26.19 14.26
C TRP A 367 3.16 27.65 14.41
N ASP A 368 4.38 27.85 14.92
CA ASP A 368 4.96 29.17 15.18
C ASP A 368 5.80 29.73 14.01
N ALA A 369 6.31 30.95 14.21
CA ALA A 369 7.17 31.63 13.25
C ALA A 369 8.51 30.89 13.05
N TRP A 370 9.05 30.28 14.12
CA TRP A 370 10.30 29.51 14.06
C TRP A 370 10.18 28.29 13.13
N ARG A 371 9.14 27.46 13.30
CA ARG A 371 8.85 26.32 12.44
C ARG A 371 8.59 26.76 11.02
N THR A 372 7.86 27.86 10.83
CA THR A 372 7.67 28.44 9.49
C THR A 372 9.01 28.76 8.85
N ALA A 373 9.94 29.38 9.58
CA ALA A 373 11.28 29.71 9.09
C ALA A 373 12.12 28.44 8.82
N TRP A 374 12.09 27.46 9.73
CA TRP A 374 12.83 26.21 9.61
C TRP A 374 12.38 25.37 8.41
N TYR A 375 11.07 25.12 8.31
CA TYR A 375 10.47 24.29 7.25
C TYR A 375 10.32 25.03 5.91
N SER A 376 10.56 26.34 5.86
CA SER A 376 10.69 27.07 4.59
C SER A 376 12.07 26.93 3.96
N ARG A 377 13.05 26.33 4.67
CA ARG A 377 14.40 26.09 4.13
C ARG A 377 14.36 24.98 3.08
N PHE A 378 15.19 25.10 2.06
CA PHE A 378 15.32 24.10 1.01
C PHE A 378 15.66 22.70 1.57
N GLY A 379 14.94 21.69 1.11
CA GLY A 379 15.14 20.28 1.48
C GLY A 379 14.53 19.84 2.81
N THR A 380 13.65 20.64 3.42
CA THR A 380 12.89 20.26 4.64
C THR A 380 11.46 19.78 4.36
N SER A 381 11.11 19.61 3.07
CA SER A 381 9.86 19.02 2.55
C SER A 381 8.51 19.58 3.05
N ALA A 382 8.50 20.65 3.87
CA ALA A 382 7.29 21.30 4.37
C ALA A 382 7.24 22.81 4.12
N THR A 383 7.77 23.24 2.98
CA THR A 383 7.79 24.65 2.59
C THR A 383 6.40 25.16 2.27
N ARG A 384 6.00 26.31 2.84
CA ARG A 384 4.72 26.99 2.53
C ARG A 384 4.71 27.76 1.21
N ARG A 385 5.86 27.89 0.55
CA ARG A 385 5.95 28.59 -0.75
C ARG A 385 5.51 27.65 -1.86
N ALA A 386 4.42 27.99 -2.54
CA ALA A 386 3.84 27.21 -3.63
C ALA A 386 4.86 26.83 -4.72
N LEU A 387 5.82 27.72 -5.01
CA LEU A 387 6.94 27.45 -5.95
C LEU A 387 7.89 26.33 -5.48
N ASN A 388 8.09 26.18 -4.17
CA ASN A 388 8.94 25.14 -3.62
C ASN A 388 8.20 23.80 -3.51
N LEU A 389 6.87 23.82 -3.35
CA LEU A 389 6.00 22.63 -3.40
C LEU A 389 6.01 21.98 -4.79
N SER A 390 6.01 22.77 -5.87
CA SER A 390 6.10 22.26 -7.24
C SER A 390 7.50 21.70 -7.58
N CYS A 391 8.54 22.14 -6.90
CA CYS A 391 9.91 21.61 -7.03
C CYS A 391 10.27 20.54 -5.97
N ALA A 392 9.40 20.28 -4.99
CA ALA A 392 9.66 19.32 -3.92
C ALA A 392 9.98 17.89 -4.40
N PRO A 393 9.34 17.36 -5.47
CA PRO A 393 9.73 16.06 -6.04
C PRO A 393 11.17 16.04 -6.57
N CYS A 394 11.65 17.16 -7.14
CA CYS A 394 13.01 17.29 -7.64
C CYS A 394 14.06 17.49 -6.52
N GLY A 395 13.65 17.96 -5.35
CA GLY A 395 14.52 18.12 -4.18
C GLY A 395 14.89 16.80 -3.49
N PHE A 396 14.09 15.75 -3.67
CA PHE A 396 14.38 14.41 -3.12
C PHE A 396 15.62 13.78 -3.77
N SER A 397 15.86 14.05 -5.06
CA SER A 397 17.03 13.55 -5.78
C SER A 397 18.33 14.31 -5.48
N SER A 398 18.26 15.58 -5.08
CA SER A 398 19.46 16.42 -4.94
C SER A 398 20.26 16.19 -3.66
N ARG A 399 19.65 15.68 -2.57
CA ARG A 399 20.39 15.33 -1.34
C ARG A 399 21.12 13.99 -1.44
N SER A 400 20.63 13.06 -2.27
CA SER A 400 21.36 11.82 -2.55
C SER A 400 22.69 12.07 -3.28
N CYS A 401 22.86 13.25 -3.89
CA CYS A 401 24.10 13.66 -4.57
C CYS A 401 25.00 14.59 -3.76
N LEU A 402 24.53 15.16 -2.64
CA LEU A 402 25.32 16.06 -1.79
C LEU A 402 25.43 15.47 -0.39
N GLY A 403 26.35 14.53 -0.27
CA GLY A 403 26.83 14.06 1.02
C GLY A 403 27.50 15.18 1.82
N PHE A 404 27.44 15.01 3.14
CA PHE A 404 28.16 15.77 4.17
C PHE A 404 27.73 17.22 4.43
N GLY A 405 27.70 17.53 5.72
CA GLY A 405 27.11 18.73 6.27
C GLY A 405 27.92 19.98 5.96
N CYS A 406 27.19 21.07 5.73
CA CYS A 406 27.66 22.39 6.07
C CYS A 406 26.76 22.88 7.21
N SER A 407 27.29 22.75 8.43
CA SER A 407 26.80 23.53 9.56
C SER A 407 26.96 25.01 9.19
N ALA A 408 25.92 25.79 9.44
CA ALA A 408 25.93 27.22 9.27
C ALA A 408 26.83 27.84 10.35
N SER A 409 28.14 27.83 10.12
CA SER A 409 29.08 28.73 10.80
C SER A 409 29.41 29.88 9.85
N ARG A 410 29.48 31.08 10.42
CA ARG A 410 29.56 32.38 9.77
C ARG A 410 30.75 32.44 8.80
N ASN A 411 30.49 32.41 7.49
CA ASN A 411 31.49 32.81 6.49
C ASN A 411 30.82 33.67 5.41
N PRO A 412 31.16 34.97 5.27
CA PRO A 412 30.52 35.88 4.31
C PRO A 412 30.85 35.59 2.84
N ASN A 413 31.74 34.65 2.53
CA ASN A 413 32.29 34.48 1.18
C ASN A 413 31.60 33.42 0.30
N CYS A 414 30.43 32.89 0.66
CA CYS A 414 29.66 32.00 -0.22
C CYS A 414 28.74 32.77 -1.19
N TYR A 415 29.32 33.62 -2.04
CA TYR A 415 28.63 34.09 -3.25
C TYR A 415 28.81 33.08 -4.37
N GLY A 416 27.86 32.15 -4.48
CA GLY A 416 27.78 31.17 -5.57
C GLY A 416 26.38 31.10 -6.16
N ARG A 417 25.91 32.18 -6.79
CA ARG A 417 24.75 32.12 -7.70
C ARG A 417 25.18 31.34 -8.95
N ARG A 418 25.17 30.01 -8.90
CA ARG A 418 25.04 29.21 -10.13
C ARG A 418 23.57 28.86 -10.29
N ALA A 419 22.90 29.60 -11.16
CA ALA A 419 21.63 29.17 -11.72
C ALA A 419 21.85 27.81 -12.38
N CYS A 420 21.09 26.79 -11.97
CA CYS A 420 20.98 25.55 -12.72
C CYS A 420 20.25 25.85 -14.04
N SER A 421 20.99 26.31 -15.05
CA SER A 421 20.53 26.32 -16.42
C SER A 421 20.53 24.89 -16.94
N PHE A 422 19.37 24.22 -16.88
CA PHE A 422 19.13 22.99 -17.64
C PHE A 422 19.04 23.35 -19.12
N PRO A 423 19.73 22.64 -20.04
CA PRO A 423 19.43 22.76 -21.46
C PRO A 423 17.99 22.26 -21.71
N PRO A 424 17.26 22.83 -22.69
CA PRO A 424 15.87 22.48 -22.92
C PRO A 424 15.74 21.00 -23.30
N PHE A 425 14.96 20.27 -22.50
CA PHE A 425 14.62 18.86 -22.68
C PHE A 425 14.03 18.61 -24.09
N ARG A 426 14.82 18.03 -25.00
CA ARG A 426 14.37 17.42 -26.28
C ARG A 426 13.70 16.04 -26.09
N PHE A 427 13.03 15.79 -24.97
CA PHE A 427 12.45 14.48 -24.65
C PHE A 427 11.05 14.26 -25.28
N TRP A 428 10.38 15.33 -25.70
CA TRP A 428 9.00 15.27 -26.22
C TRP A 428 8.86 14.88 -27.70
N ARG A 429 9.94 14.89 -28.49
CA ARG A 429 9.87 14.56 -29.92
C ARG A 429 10.04 13.07 -30.23
N PHE A 430 10.62 12.28 -29.32
CA PHE A 430 10.88 10.86 -29.56
C PHE A 430 9.64 9.97 -29.31
N PHE A 431 8.75 10.37 -28.41
CA PHE A 431 7.54 9.59 -28.07
C PHE A 431 6.36 9.78 -29.04
N ARG A 432 6.33 10.86 -29.83
CA ARG A 432 5.22 11.11 -30.78
C ARG A 432 5.27 10.24 -32.04
N GLN A 433 6.45 9.78 -32.48
CA GLN A 433 6.58 9.08 -33.77
C GLN A 433 6.70 7.55 -33.69
N ARG A 434 7.24 6.97 -32.60
CA ARG A 434 7.42 5.50 -32.51
C ARG A 434 6.27 4.75 -31.82
N ALA A 435 5.58 5.37 -30.85
CA ALA A 435 4.44 4.72 -30.18
C ALA A 435 3.21 4.58 -31.10
N TRP A 436 3.05 5.48 -32.08
CA TRP A 436 1.90 5.48 -32.99
C TRP A 436 2.02 4.48 -34.15
N ASN A 437 3.24 4.20 -34.61
CA ASN A 437 3.48 3.26 -35.71
C ASN A 437 3.48 1.78 -35.27
N GLY A 438 3.80 1.48 -34.00
CA GLY A 438 3.70 0.12 -33.45
C GLY A 438 2.25 -0.39 -33.35
N TRP A 439 1.32 0.51 -33.01
CA TRP A 439 -0.10 0.16 -32.82
C TRP A 439 -0.86 -0.06 -34.14
N ARG A 440 -0.49 0.61 -35.24
CA ARG A 440 -1.10 0.36 -36.57
C ARG A 440 -0.67 -0.98 -37.16
N LYS A 441 0.60 -1.40 -36.99
CA LYS A 441 1.07 -2.71 -37.49
C LYS A 441 0.46 -3.90 -36.74
N PHE A 442 0.03 -3.72 -35.48
CA PHE A 442 -0.61 -4.80 -34.71
C PHE A 442 -2.07 -5.08 -35.14
N ARG A 443 -2.80 -4.09 -35.69
CA ARG A 443 -4.16 -4.31 -36.21
C ARG A 443 -4.23 -5.14 -37.50
N CYS A 444 -3.17 -5.17 -38.32
CA CYS A 444 -3.21 -5.93 -39.58
C CYS A 444 -2.89 -7.43 -39.45
N ARG A 445 -2.33 -7.91 -38.34
CA ARG A 445 -2.01 -9.34 -38.16
C ARG A 445 -3.08 -10.16 -37.43
N VAL A 446 -4.01 -9.51 -36.73
CA VAL A 446 -5.05 -10.21 -35.95
C VAL A 446 -6.31 -10.52 -36.77
N PHE A 447 -6.50 -9.89 -37.94
CA PHE A 447 -7.70 -10.07 -38.78
C PHE A 447 -7.56 -11.08 -39.95
N ARG A 448 -6.49 -11.89 -40.00
CA ARG A 448 -6.26 -12.84 -41.12
C ARG A 448 -6.35 -14.33 -40.74
N ARG A 449 -7.19 -14.68 -39.76
CA ARG A 449 -7.52 -16.08 -39.44
C ARG A 449 -9.02 -16.27 -39.20
N SER A 450 -9.81 -16.18 -40.26
CA SER A 450 -11.13 -16.81 -40.37
C SER A 450 -11.78 -16.46 -41.72
N ALA A 451 -11.45 -17.21 -42.77
CA ALA A 451 -12.31 -17.36 -43.94
C ALA A 451 -11.97 -18.69 -44.65
N LEU A 452 -13.00 -19.54 -44.74
CA LEU A 452 -13.06 -20.88 -45.35
C LEU A 452 -12.82 -20.86 -46.88
N PRO A 453 -12.59 -22.02 -47.53
CA PRO A 453 -11.95 -22.10 -48.84
C PRO A 453 -12.91 -21.73 -49.99
N ARG A 454 -12.39 -20.99 -50.98
CA ARG A 454 -13.10 -20.69 -52.23
C ARG A 454 -13.06 -21.91 -53.16
N SER A 455 -14.24 -22.43 -53.45
CA SER A 455 -14.53 -23.32 -54.56
C SER A 455 -14.34 -22.59 -55.90
N SER A 456 -13.81 -23.34 -56.86
CA SER A 456 -13.68 -23.03 -58.28
C SER A 456 -15.03 -22.77 -58.96
N LEU A 457 -15.13 -21.68 -59.73
CA LEU A 457 -16.04 -21.58 -60.87
C LEU A 457 -15.47 -20.53 -61.85
N ARG A 458 -14.85 -21.03 -62.93
CA ARG A 458 -14.78 -20.37 -64.23
C ARG A 458 -16.20 -20.32 -64.80
N TRP A 459 -16.56 -19.26 -65.50
CA TRP A 459 -17.11 -19.29 -66.87
C TRP A 459 -17.08 -17.86 -67.44
N ARG A 460 -16.56 -17.81 -68.68
CA ARG A 460 -16.63 -16.80 -69.77
C ARG A 460 -16.83 -15.33 -69.46
#